data_AF-A0A8J6W469-F1
#
_entry.id   AF-A0A8J6W469-F1
#
_cell.length_a   1.000
_cell.length_b   1.000
_cell.length_c   1.000
_cell.angle_alpha   90.00
_cell.angle_beta   90.00
_cell.angle_gamma   90.00
#
_symmetry.space_group_name_H-M   'P 1'
#
loop_
_entity.id
_entity.type
_entity.pdbx_description
1 polymer ?
#
loop_
_entity_poly.entity_id
_entity_poly.type
_entity_poly.pdbx_seq_one_letter_code
_entity_poly.pdbx_strand_id
1 'polypeptide(L)' 'MTISTVPRPERAEPGAYGERKRPKQFMITDWASDEMDKVADELGITRSEVLERLIRCGGLAAAKKYDSEAGQCRDESV' A
#
# COMPACT_ATOMS: atom_id res chain seq x y z
N MET A 1 -13.53 -14.05 -19.19
CA MET A 1 -12.17 -14.07 -18.64
C MET A 1 -12.29 -14.45 -17.18
N THR A 2 -11.89 -15.65 -16.78
CA THR A 2 -11.89 -16.09 -15.39
C THR A 2 -10.75 -15.40 -14.67
N ILE A 3 -11.08 -14.44 -13.80
CA ILE A 3 -10.12 -13.80 -12.89
C ILE A 3 -9.70 -14.89 -11.91
N SER A 4 -8.52 -15.47 -12.13
CA SER A 4 -7.90 -16.40 -11.19
C SER A 4 -7.42 -15.60 -9.99
N THR A 5 -8.30 -15.39 -9.00
CA THR A 5 -7.95 -14.74 -7.73
C THR A 5 -6.92 -15.61 -7.02
N VAL A 6 -5.65 -15.21 -7.08
CA VAL A 6 -4.58 -15.87 -6.33
C VAL A 6 -4.87 -15.62 -4.85
N PRO A 7 -5.04 -16.66 -4.03
CA PRO A 7 -5.33 -16.48 -2.62
C PRO A 7 -4.17 -15.74 -1.96
N ARG A 8 -4.49 -14.60 -1.35
CA ARG A 8 -3.51 -13.76 -0.70
C ARG A 8 -2.89 -14.49 0.51
N PRO A 9 -1.56 -14.45 0.67
CA PRO A 9 -0.91 -15.01 1.85
C PRO A 9 -1.33 -14.29 3.14
N GLU A 10 -1.58 -15.06 4.21
CA GLU A 10 -1.97 -14.51 5.52
C GLU A 10 -0.84 -13.72 6.20
N ARG A 11 0.42 -14.03 5.88
CA ARG A 11 1.59 -13.43 6.50
C ARG A 11 2.66 -13.08 5.48
N ALA A 12 3.25 -11.90 5.65
CA ALA A 12 4.41 -11.49 4.85
C ALA A 12 5.66 -12.25 5.31
N GLU A 13 6.55 -12.54 4.36
CA GLU A 13 7.85 -13.15 4.66
C GLU A 13 8.63 -12.30 5.69
N PRO A 14 9.29 -12.92 6.68
CA PRO A 14 10.01 -12.20 7.73
C PRO A 14 11.19 -11.36 7.20
N GLY A 15 11.73 -11.74 6.05
CA GLY A 15 12.78 -11.02 5.34
C GLY A 15 12.32 -10.59 3.96
N ALA A 16 12.53 -9.33 3.62
CA ALA A 16 12.36 -8.82 2.26
C ALA A 16 13.30 -7.63 2.06
N TYR A 17 13.68 -7.34 0.81
CA TYR A 17 14.48 -6.16 0.48
C TYR A 17 15.83 -6.05 1.22
N GLY A 18 16.42 -7.19 1.63
CA GLY A 18 17.66 -7.21 2.41
C GLY A 18 17.51 -6.86 3.89
N GLU A 19 16.27 -6.70 4.38
CA GLU A 19 15.97 -6.27 5.74
C GLU A 19 14.95 -7.20 6.42
N ARG A 20 14.89 -7.14 7.76
CA ARG A 20 13.92 -7.89 8.54
C ARG A 20 12.66 -7.04 8.76
N LYS A 21 11.51 -7.53 8.27
CA LYS A 21 10.21 -6.91 8.54
C LYS A 21 9.87 -7.01 10.03
N ARG A 22 9.35 -5.92 10.59
CA ARG A 22 8.82 -5.86 11.97
C ARG A 22 7.36 -5.42 11.92
N PRO A 23 6.48 -5.97 12.77
CA PRO A 23 5.10 -5.52 12.84
C PRO A 23 5.05 -4.04 13.30
N LYS A 24 4.23 -3.24 12.61
CA LYS A 24 3.96 -1.84 12.93
C LYS A 24 2.45 -1.65 12.98
N GLN A 25 1.97 -1.01 14.03
CA GLN A 25 0.57 -0.63 14.18
C GLN A 25 0.43 0.86 13.89
N PHE A 26 -0.52 1.22 13.03
CA PHE A 26 -0.86 2.60 12.72
C PHE A 26 -2.35 2.66 12.36
N MET A 27 -2.93 3.85 12.44
CA MET A 27 -4.34 4.08 12.12
C MET A 27 -4.47 4.53 10.68
N ILE A 28 -5.46 3.99 9.97
CA ILE A 28 -5.88 4.40 8.63
C ILE A 28 -7.41 4.39 8.58
N THR A 29 -7.98 5.07 7.60
CA THR A 29 -9.42 5.02 7.34
C THR A 29 -9.83 3.69 6.72
N ASP A 30 -11.09 3.32 6.87
CA ASP A 30 -11.65 2.10 6.25
C ASP A 30 -11.44 2.11 4.73
N TRP A 31 -11.72 3.25 4.09
CA TRP A 31 -11.48 3.43 2.65
C TRP A 31 -10.03 3.15 2.24
N ALA A 32 -9.05 3.67 2.99
CA ALA A 32 -7.64 3.42 2.67
C ALA A 32 -7.27 1.95 2.88
N SER A 33 -7.86 1.27 3.87
CA SER A 33 -7.70 -0.17 4.07
C SER A 33 -8.27 -0.97 2.89
N ASP A 34 -9.48 -0.63 2.45
CA ASP A 34 -10.16 -1.30 1.35
C ASP A 34 -9.40 -1.16 0.03
N GLU A 35 -8.88 0.04 -0.28
CA GLU A 35 -8.04 0.27 -1.45
C GLU A 35 -6.75 -0.57 -1.40
N MET A 36 -6.12 -0.69 -0.22
CA MET A 36 -4.97 -1.57 -0.07
C MET A 36 -5.33 -3.06 -0.26
N ASP A 37 -6.50 -3.49 0.21
CA ASP A 37 -6.94 -4.88 0.07
C ASP A 37 -7.25 -5.23 -1.39
N LYS A 38 -7.90 -4.34 -2.16
CA LYS A 38 -8.10 -4.51 -3.62
C LYS A 38 -6.78 -4.76 -4.35
N VAL A 39 -5.80 -3.89 -4.15
CA VAL A 39 -4.48 -4.01 -4.81
C VAL A 39 -3.73 -5.26 -4.34
N ALA A 40 -3.85 -5.61 -3.05
CA ALA A 40 -3.26 -6.82 -2.50
C ALA A 40 -3.82 -8.08 -3.15
N ASP A 41 -5.14 -8.13 -3.37
CA ASP A 41 -5.83 -9.26 -3.99
C ASP A 41 -5.53 -9.36 -5.49
N GLU A 42 -5.50 -8.23 -6.21
CA GLU A 42 -5.10 -8.17 -7.63
C GLU A 42 -3.69 -8.71 -7.86
N LEU A 43 -2.77 -8.42 -6.95
CA LEU A 43 -1.36 -8.82 -7.05
C LEU A 43 -1.03 -10.14 -6.35
N GLY A 44 -1.97 -10.71 -5.57
CA GLY A 44 -1.74 -11.92 -4.78
C GLY A 44 -0.68 -11.74 -3.67
N ILE A 45 -0.57 -10.55 -3.07
CA ILE A 45 0.44 -10.18 -2.06
C ILE A 45 -0.21 -9.69 -0.77
N THR A 46 0.58 -9.47 0.28
CA THR A 46 0.06 -8.93 1.55
C THR A 46 -0.13 -7.41 1.50
N ARG A 47 -1.02 -6.86 2.35
CA ARG A 47 -1.13 -5.40 2.61
C ARG A 47 0.21 -4.75 2.95
N SER A 48 1.02 -5.42 3.78
CA SER A 48 2.34 -4.91 4.15
C SER A 48 3.27 -4.82 2.94
N GLU A 49 3.13 -5.73 1.98
CA GLU A 49 3.89 -5.71 0.74
C GLU A 49 3.38 -4.62 -0.22
N VAL A 50 2.08 -4.39 -0.30
CA VAL A 50 1.50 -3.24 -1.03
C VAL A 50 2.07 -1.93 -0.49
N LEU A 51 2.07 -1.73 0.83
CA LEU A 51 2.61 -0.53 1.47
C LEU A 51 4.11 -0.35 1.19
N GLU A 52 4.90 -1.42 1.32
CA GLU A 52 6.35 -1.39 1.01
C GLU A 52 6.60 -0.99 -0.44
N ARG A 53 5.89 -1.61 -1.40
CA ARG A 53 6.03 -1.29 -2.82
C ARG A 53 5.57 0.14 -3.13
N LEU A 54 4.47 0.60 -2.54
CA LEU A 54 4.00 1.98 -2.68
C LEU A 54 5.09 2.97 -2.25
N ILE A 55 5.69 2.77 -1.08
CA ILE A 55 6.73 3.65 -0.55
C ILE A 55 8.00 3.59 -1.40
N ARG A 56 8.41 2.39 -1.83
CA ARG A 56 9.66 2.17 -2.59
C ARG A 56 9.56 2.62 -4.04
N CYS A 57 8.41 2.45 -4.70
CA CYS A 57 8.19 2.84 -6.09
C CYS A 57 7.63 4.26 -6.25
N GLY A 58 6.60 4.62 -5.48
CA GLY A 58 5.92 5.91 -5.59
C GLY A 58 6.67 7.05 -4.88
N GLY A 59 7.48 6.71 -3.88
CA GLY A 59 8.20 7.66 -3.05
C GLY A 59 7.30 8.43 -2.07
N LEU A 60 7.85 8.78 -0.91
CA LEU A 60 7.10 9.51 0.13
C LEU A 60 6.82 10.97 -0.20
N ALA A 61 7.45 11.52 -1.25
CA ALA A 61 7.26 12.92 -1.64
C ALA A 61 5.81 13.21 -2.06
N ALA A 62 5.10 12.22 -2.61
CA ALA A 62 3.69 12.35 -2.98
C ALA A 62 2.79 12.71 -1.78
N ALA A 63 3.14 12.25 -0.57
CA ALA A 63 2.37 12.56 0.64
C ALA A 63 2.33 14.06 0.95
N LYS A 64 3.35 14.83 0.53
CA LYS A 64 3.40 16.29 0.71
C LYS A 64 2.39 17.03 -0.16
N LYS A 65 1.92 16.40 -1.23
CA LYS A 65 0.98 16.99 -2.18
C LYS A 65 -0.47 16.82 -1.73
N TYR A 66 -0.73 15.99 -0.72
CA TYR A 66 -2.08 15.72 -0.25
C TYR A 66 -2.60 16.89 0.59
N ASP A 67 -3.71 17.47 0.16
CA ASP A 67 -4.45 18.46 0.91
C ASP A 67 -5.50 17.76 1.78
N SER A 68 -5.26 17.77 3.09
CA SER A 68 -6.15 17.14 4.07
C SER A 68 -7.51 17.84 4.20
N GLU A 69 -7.62 19.12 3.86
CA GLU A 69 -8.88 19.86 3.93
C GLU A 69 -9.73 19.58 2.68
N ALA A 70 -9.12 19.52 1.50
CA ALA A 70 -9.82 19.21 0.26
C ALA A 70 -10.01 17.70 0.01
N GLY A 71 -9.27 16.84 0.72
CA GLY A 71 -9.34 15.38 0.57
C GLY A 71 -8.76 14.86 -0.75
N GLN A 72 -7.81 15.59 -1.35
CA GLN A 72 -7.25 15.25 -2.66
C GLN A 72 -5.79 15.73 -2.80
N CYS A 73 -5.05 15.15 -3.74
CA CYS A 73 -3.72 15.64 -4.11
C CYS A 73 -3.82 16.93 -4.91
N ARG A 74 -2.95 17.90 -4.61
CA ARG A 74 -2.73 19.09 -5.44
C ARG A 74 -1.57 18.83 -6.39
N ASP A 75 -1.79 19.02 -7.68
CA ASP A 75 -0.70 19.03 -8.66
C ASP A 75 0.08 20.34 -8.50
N GLU A 76 1.25 20.28 -7.85
CA GLU A 76 2.25 21.31 -8.07
C GLU A 76 2.75 21.18 -9.51
N SER A 77 2.09 21.90 -10.42
CA SER A 77 2.65 22.27 -11.72
C SER A 77 3.77 23.26 -11.43
N VAL A 78 5.00 22.77 -11.33
CA VAL A 78 6.21 23.59 -11.39
C VAL A 78 7.09 23.07 -12.51
#